data_AF-A0A943K7M7-F1
#
_entry.id   AF-A0A943K7M7-F1
#
_cell.length_a   1.000
_cell.length_b   1.000
_cell.length_c   1.000
_cell.angle_alpha   90.00
_cell.angle_beta   90.00
_cell.angle_gamma   90.00
#
_symmetry.space_group_name_H-M   'P 1'
#
loop_
_entity.id
_entity.type
_entity.pdbx_description
1 polymer ?
#
loop_
_entity_poly.entity_id
_entity_poly.type
_entity_poly.pdbx_seq_one_letter_code
_entity_poly.pdbx_strand_id
1 'polypeptide(L)'
;MTGTEKKKKLDEERERSYEYGLPEYLQNDLDAYKDGLKNGSTIMDCLWGELYGSINIAEINEGSITPEHADHLRKKYLFRGCDE
;
A
#
# COMPACT_ATOMS: atom_id res chain seq x y z
N MET A 1 12.52 27.37 6.67
CA MET A 1 11.61 26.38 6.05
C MET A 1 10.43 27.13 5.47
N THR A 2 10.38 27.20 4.14
CA THR A 2 9.26 27.77 3.38
C THR A 2 8.01 26.90 3.53
N GLY A 3 6.81 27.47 3.33
CA GLY A 3 5.54 26.74 3.49
C GLY A 3 5.44 25.48 2.62
N THR A 4 6.10 25.48 1.47
CA THR A 4 6.16 24.36 0.51
C THR A 4 6.97 23.17 1.05
N GLU A 5 8.08 23.42 1.74
CA GLU A 5 8.92 22.36 2.34
C GLU A 5 8.22 21.67 3.52
N LYS A 6 7.45 22.42 4.31
CA LYS A 6 6.64 21.85 5.40
C LYS A 6 5.53 20.94 4.88
N LYS A 7 4.85 21.34 3.80
CA LYS A 7 3.79 20.55 3.16
C LYS A 7 4.32 19.21 2.65
N LYS A 8 5.44 19.24 1.93
CA LYS A 8 6.08 18.05 1.35
C LYS A 8 6.50 17.04 2.42
N LYS A 9 7.09 17.52 3.52
CA LYS A 9 7.50 16.66 4.64
C LYS A 9 6.30 16.03 5.35
N LEU A 10 5.20 16.76 5.49
CA LEU A 10 3.96 16.23 6.10
C LEU A 10 3.32 15.14 5.22
N ASP A 11 3.33 15.33 3.90
CA ASP A 11 2.85 14.33 2.95
C ASP A 11 3.72 13.07 3.00
N GLU A 12 5.05 13.20 3.03
CA GLU A 12 5.95 12.05 3.21
C GLU A 12 5.72 11.31 4.53
N GLU A 13 5.45 12.02 5.63
CA GLU A 13 5.14 11.41 6.93
C GLU A 13 3.79 10.68 6.93
N ARG A 14 2.78 11.23 6.25
CA ARG A 14 1.46 10.61 6.07
C ARG A 14 1.55 9.34 5.20
N GLU A 15 2.29 9.41 4.10
CA GLU A 15 2.49 8.27 3.20
C GLU A 15 3.23 7.14 3.91
N ARG A 16 4.23 7.45 4.76
CA ARG A 16 4.86 6.43 5.60
C ARG A 16 3.88 5.82 6.60
N SER A 17 2.98 6.59 7.19
CA SER A 17 1.98 6.03 8.11
C SER A 17 1.02 5.06 7.44
N TYR A 18 0.91 5.10 6.10
CA TYR A 18 0.09 4.16 5.35
C TYR A 18 0.80 2.85 4.96
N GLU A 19 2.10 2.72 5.19
CA GLU A 19 2.84 1.51 4.84
C GLU A 19 3.24 0.64 6.03
N TYR A 20 3.05 1.15 7.26
CA TYR A 20 3.47 0.49 8.49
C TYR A 20 2.36 0.52 9.53
N GLY A 21 2.33 -0.47 10.42
CA GLY A 21 1.26 -0.61 11.42
C GLY A 21 -0.04 -1.18 10.85
N LEU A 22 0.05 -1.87 9.71
CA LEU A 22 -1.06 -2.61 9.11
C LEU A 22 -1.39 -3.84 9.96
N PRO A 23 -2.62 -4.40 9.86
CA PRO A 23 -2.89 -5.74 10.34
C PRO A 23 -1.84 -6.74 9.84
N GLU A 24 -1.47 -7.70 10.69
CA GLU A 24 -0.34 -8.61 10.42
C GLU A 24 -0.45 -9.31 9.06
N TYR A 25 -1.64 -9.79 8.69
CA TYR A 25 -1.89 -10.42 7.39
C TYR A 25 -1.62 -9.46 6.23
N LEU A 26 -2.12 -8.23 6.31
CA LEU A 26 -1.96 -7.22 5.27
C LEU A 26 -0.49 -6.78 5.16
N GLN A 27 0.22 -6.67 6.28
CA GLN A 27 1.65 -6.36 6.27
C GLN A 27 2.45 -7.49 5.59
N ASN A 28 2.13 -8.75 5.91
CA ASN A 28 2.80 -9.91 5.31
C ASN A 28 2.59 -9.96 3.79
N ASP A 29 1.35 -9.74 3.31
CA ASP A 29 1.05 -9.75 1.87
C ASP A 29 1.70 -8.57 1.14
N LEU A 30 1.76 -7.40 1.78
CA LEU A 30 2.45 -6.24 1.24
C LEU A 30 3.96 -6.50 1.11
N ASP A 31 4.57 -7.11 2.13
CA ASP A 31 5.99 -7.44 2.12
C ASP A 31 6.32 -8.55 1.12
N ALA A 32 5.47 -9.57 0.99
CA ALA A 32 5.60 -10.62 -0.02
C ALA A 32 5.49 -10.07 -1.44
N TYR A 33 4.55 -9.15 -1.68
CA TYR A 33 4.42 -8.47 -2.98
C TYR A 33 5.65 -7.61 -3.29
N LYS A 34 6.14 -6.84 -2.32
CA LYS A 34 7.38 -6.03 -2.46
C LYS A 34 8.60 -6.90 -2.75
N ASP A 35 8.74 -8.03 -2.06
CA ASP A 35 9.83 -8.98 -2.30
C ASP A 35 9.72 -9.62 -3.68
N GLY A 36 8.50 -10.01 -4.09
CA GLY A 36 8.24 -10.54 -5.42
C GLY A 36 8.61 -9.57 -6.54
N LEU A 37 8.27 -8.29 -6.39
CA LEU A 37 8.69 -7.23 -7.32
C LEU A 37 10.23 -7.08 -7.37
N LYS A 38 10.89 -7.12 -6.21
CA LYS A 38 12.33 -6.94 -6.10
C LYS A 38 13.12 -8.11 -6.68
N ASN A 39 12.67 -9.34 -6.43
CA ASN A 39 13.39 -10.56 -6.79
C ASN A 39 12.90 -11.18 -8.09
N GLY A 40 11.88 -10.60 -8.74
CA GLY A 40 11.35 -11.10 -10.01
C GLY A 40 10.59 -12.42 -9.85
N SER A 41 9.69 -12.49 -8.88
CA SER A 41 8.87 -13.69 -8.63
C SER A 41 8.05 -14.09 -9.87
N THR A 42 7.95 -15.39 -10.12
CA THR A 42 7.16 -15.94 -11.23
C THR A 42 5.66 -16.00 -10.95
N ILE A 43 5.24 -15.64 -9.74
CA ILE A 43 3.84 -15.70 -9.27
C ILE A 43 3.30 -14.31 -8.90
N MET A 44 3.69 -13.27 -9.64
CA MET A 44 3.26 -11.91 -9.32
C MET A 44 1.74 -11.70 -9.44
N ASP A 45 1.07 -12.42 -10.33
CA ASP A 45 -0.39 -12.42 -10.45
C ASP A 45 -1.06 -12.94 -9.18
N CYS A 46 -0.52 -14.02 -8.58
CA CYS A 46 -0.99 -14.52 -7.29
C CYS A 46 -0.74 -13.49 -6.19
N LEU A 47 0.49 -12.98 -6.06
CA LEU A 47 0.85 -12.00 -5.03
C LEU A 47 0.03 -10.70 -5.15
N TRP A 48 -0.30 -10.29 -6.37
CA TRP A 48 -1.19 -9.17 -6.64
C TRP A 48 -2.60 -9.44 -6.11
N GLY A 49 -3.13 -10.63 -6.37
CA GLY A 49 -4.45 -11.06 -5.89
C GLY A 49 -4.54 -11.14 -4.37
N GLU A 50 -3.53 -11.73 -3.72
CA GLU A 50 -3.44 -11.80 -2.25
C GLU A 50 -3.42 -10.39 -1.63
N LEU A 51 -2.53 -9.51 -2.11
CA LEU A 51 -2.45 -8.14 -1.59
C LEU A 51 -3.75 -7.35 -1.84
N TYR A 52 -4.37 -7.47 -3.03
CA TYR A 52 -5.63 -6.80 -3.32
C TYR A 52 -6.76 -7.30 -2.39
N GLY A 53 -6.83 -8.61 -2.16
CA GLY A 53 -7.78 -9.24 -1.25
C GLY A 53 -7.60 -8.74 0.18
N SER A 54 -6.37 -8.73 0.69
CA SER A 54 -6.07 -8.27 2.04
C SER A 54 -6.36 -6.79 2.27
N ILE A 55 -6.11 -5.93 1.27
CA ILE A 55 -6.52 -4.52 1.34
C ILE A 55 -8.05 -4.41 1.45
N ASN A 56 -8.81 -5.18 0.66
CA ASN A 56 -10.27 -5.15 0.71
C ASN A 56 -10.84 -5.69 2.04
N ILE A 57 -10.24 -6.73 2.61
CA ILE A 57 -10.64 -7.27 3.92
C ILE A 57 -10.42 -6.20 5.00
N ALA A 58 -9.22 -5.60 5.02
CA ALA A 58 -8.87 -4.56 5.98
C ALA A 58 -9.78 -3.33 5.88
N GLU A 59 -10.15 -2.90 4.67
CA GLU A 59 -11.03 -1.75 4.45
C GLU A 59 -12.51 -2.07 4.75
N ILE A 60 -13.05 -3.11 4.11
CA ILE A 60 -14.51 -3.33 4.03
C ILE A 60 -15.04 -4.17 5.18
N ASN A 61 -14.29 -5.21 5.57
CA ASN A 61 -14.78 -6.20 6.54
C ASN A 61 -14.38 -5.82 7.96
N GLU A 62 -13.14 -5.38 8.17
CA GLU A 62 -12.61 -5.06 9.49
C GLU A 62 -12.64 -3.56 9.83
N GLY A 63 -12.55 -2.68 8.82
CA GLY A 63 -12.37 -1.24 9.03
C GLY A 63 -11.04 -0.89 9.70
N SER A 64 -10.05 -1.78 9.59
CA SER A 64 -8.70 -1.64 10.16
C SER A 64 -7.87 -0.56 9.46
N ILE A 65 -8.21 -0.21 8.22
CA ILE A 65 -7.63 0.91 7.45
C ILE A 65 -8.74 1.78 6.84
N THR A 66 -8.46 3.06 6.60
CA THR A 66 -9.43 3.95 5.95
C THR A 66 -9.46 3.76 4.43
N PRO A 67 -10.53 4.20 3.74
CA PRO A 67 -10.57 4.18 2.28
C PRO A 67 -9.40 4.90 1.61
N GLU A 68 -8.96 6.04 2.17
CA GLU A 68 -7.81 6.79 1.64
C GLU A 68 -6.49 6.01 1.78
N HIS A 69 -6.34 5.27 2.88
CA HIS A 69 -5.20 4.41 3.12
C HIS A 69 -5.20 3.23 2.14
N ALA A 70 -6.35 2.57 1.97
CA ALA A 70 -6.52 1.49 1.01
C ALA A 70 -6.26 1.95 -0.44
N ASP A 71 -6.78 3.12 -0.83
CA ASP A 71 -6.53 3.74 -2.13
C ASP A 71 -5.04 4.07 -2.35
N HIS A 72 -4.36 4.61 -1.34
CA HIS A 72 -2.91 4.83 -1.37
C HIS A 72 -2.15 3.52 -1.68
N LEU A 73 -2.45 2.43 -0.95
CA LEU A 73 -1.79 1.14 -1.16
C LEU A 73 -2.03 0.59 -2.59
N ARG A 74 -3.28 0.65 -3.06
CA ARG A 74 -3.64 0.19 -4.42
C ARG A 74 -2.91 0.99 -5.49
N LYS A 75 -2.96 2.32 -5.44
CA LYS A 75 -2.28 3.20 -6.40
C LYS A 75 -0.77 2.97 -6.40
N LYS A 76 -0.19 2.85 -5.21
CA LYS A 76 1.27 2.74 -5.06
C LYS A 76 1.83 1.40 -5.44
N TYR A 77 1.10 0.30 -5.25
CA TYR A 77 1.66 -1.05 -5.46
C TYR A 77 0.98 -1.83 -6.58
N LEU A 78 -0.34 -1.70 -6.74
CA LEU A 78 -1.14 -2.54 -7.63
C LEU A 78 -1.43 -1.89 -8.99
N PHE A 79 -1.54 -0.55 -9.03
CA PHE A 79 -1.93 0.21 -10.22
C PHE A 79 -0.89 1.24 -10.67
N ARG A 80 0.40 1.03 -10.33
CA ARG A 80 1.48 1.94 -10.76
C ARG A 80 1.43 2.19 -12.26
N GLY A 81 1.32 3.47 -12.66
CA GLY A 81 1.38 3.89 -14.06
C GLY A 81 0.05 3.87 -14.83
N CYS A 82 -1.08 3.70 -14.14
CA CYS A 82 -2.42 3.96 -14.71
C CYS A 82 -2.92 5.39 -14.45
N ASP A 83 -2.03 6.35 -14.23
CA ASP A 83 -2.36 7.77 -14.35
C ASP A 83 -2.38 8.11 -15.85
N GLU A 84 -3.58 8.23 -16.44
CA GLU A 84 -3.79 8.76 -17.80
C GLU A 84 -3.37 10.23 -17.92
#